data_AF-A0A822W5R6-F1
#
_entry.id   AF-A0A822W5R6-F1
#
_cell.length_a   1.000
_cell.length_b   1.000
_cell.length_c   1.000
_cell.angle_alpha   90.00
_cell.angle_beta   90.00
_cell.angle_gamma   90.00
#
_symmetry.space_group_name_H-M   'P 1'
#
loop_
_entity.id
_entity.type
_entity.pdbx_description
1 polymer ?
#
loop_
_entity_poly.entity_id
_entity_poly.type
_entity_poly.pdbx_seq_one_letter_code
_entity_poly.pdbx_strand_id
1 'polypeptide(L)'
;MMADEFATSTITNIYFDNEDFDMIQDSLAKKNGREKIRMRVYDATPSESSQAFLEIKKKENKIGYKYRLTSNPVSVANYIENGVIDSTIKDDKVTSELEMLRERYGTIKPKMYIYYDRVSYKGIEDKKVRLTIDKNLLYRDYDVDAMEGKFGKNLLDPTKVIMEVKVPEERPDWLVALLEKYQIEKQSFSKYGNAYKLAHNITGEEVSKHAAV
;
A
#
# COMPACT_ATOMS: atom_id res chain seq x y z
N MET A 1 14.63 19.25 -6.00
CA MET A 1 13.27 18.77 -5.68
C MET A 1 12.54 19.83 -4.88
N MET A 2 11.22 19.94 -5.00
CA MET A 2 10.37 20.79 -4.15
C MET A 2 9.31 19.95 -3.45
N ALA A 3 8.79 20.44 -2.33
CA ALA A 3 7.68 19.79 -1.63
C ALA A 3 6.45 19.64 -2.54
N ASP A 4 5.78 18.49 -2.46
CA ASP A 4 4.51 18.30 -3.14
C ASP A 4 3.39 19.10 -2.44
N GLU A 5 2.23 19.24 -3.07
CA GLU A 5 1.08 19.98 -2.52
C GLU A 5 0.62 19.39 -1.18
N PHE A 6 0.62 18.06 -1.08
CA PHE A 6 0.44 17.30 0.15
C PHE A 6 1.80 16.74 0.59
N ALA A 7 2.69 17.65 0.98
CA ALA A 7 4.08 17.35 1.30
C ALA A 7 4.22 16.34 2.44
N THR A 8 3.35 16.41 3.45
CA THR A 8 3.33 15.49 4.59
C THR A 8 1.98 14.82 4.69
N SER A 9 1.96 13.52 4.90
CA SER A 9 0.72 12.77 5.07
C SER A 9 0.90 11.66 6.10
N THR A 10 -0.12 11.49 6.94
CA THR A 10 -0.29 10.26 7.69
C THR A 10 -1.15 9.32 6.86
N ILE A 11 -0.75 8.04 6.73
CA ILE A 11 -1.46 7.10 5.86
C ILE A 11 -1.76 5.81 6.60
N THR A 12 -3.05 5.54 6.77
CA THR A 12 -3.58 4.26 7.23
C THR A 12 -4.04 3.44 6.02
N ASN A 13 -3.63 2.18 5.96
CA ASN A 13 -4.09 1.24 4.92
C ASN A 13 -4.63 -0.02 5.61
N ILE A 14 -5.83 -0.44 5.21
CA ILE A 14 -6.36 -1.76 5.53
C ILE A 14 -6.26 -2.58 4.25
N TYR A 15 -5.51 -3.67 4.29
CA TYR A 15 -5.46 -4.65 3.22
C TYR A 15 -6.51 -5.73 3.50
N PHE A 16 -7.23 -6.09 2.45
CA PHE A 16 -8.24 -7.13 2.48
C PHE A 16 -7.72 -8.37 1.76
N ASP A 17 -8.04 -9.53 2.31
CA ASP A 17 -7.64 -10.84 1.80
C ASP A 17 -8.69 -11.87 2.25
N ASN A 18 -8.54 -13.12 1.82
CA ASN A 18 -9.34 -14.20 2.37
C ASN A 18 -8.78 -14.69 3.71
N GLU A 19 -9.42 -15.70 4.32
CA GLU A 19 -8.99 -16.24 5.62
C GLU A 19 -7.52 -16.67 5.59
N ASP A 20 -7.12 -17.36 4.53
CA ASP A 20 -5.82 -18.02 4.38
C ASP A 20 -4.75 -17.14 3.73
N PHE A 21 -5.02 -15.84 3.52
CA PHE A 21 -4.09 -14.89 2.90
C PHE A 21 -3.66 -15.27 1.46
N ASP A 22 -4.51 -15.96 0.72
CA ASP A 22 -4.16 -16.49 -0.61
C ASP A 22 -3.79 -15.38 -1.61
N MET A 23 -4.42 -14.21 -1.54
CA MET A 23 -4.16 -13.12 -2.49
C MET A 23 -2.74 -12.56 -2.33
N ILE A 24 -2.28 -12.34 -1.09
CA ILE A 24 -0.89 -11.92 -0.85
C ILE A 24 0.11 -13.03 -1.18
N GLN A 25 -0.22 -14.29 -0.90
CA GLN A 25 0.61 -15.42 -1.29
C GLN A 25 0.79 -15.50 -2.81
N ASP A 26 -0.29 -15.38 -3.58
CA ASP A 26 -0.25 -15.30 -5.04
C ASP A 26 0.57 -14.11 -5.54
N SER A 27 0.40 -12.95 -4.92
CA SER A 27 1.22 -11.78 -5.26
C SER A 27 2.70 -12.03 -5.03
N LEU A 28 3.09 -12.69 -3.96
CA LEU A 28 4.48 -13.02 -3.65
C LEU A 28 5.01 -14.08 -4.64
N ALA A 29 4.18 -15.07 -4.97
CA ALA A 29 4.44 -16.10 -5.98
C ALA A 29 4.36 -15.60 -7.43
N LYS A 30 4.03 -14.31 -7.64
CA LYS A 30 3.89 -13.67 -8.95
C LYS A 30 2.77 -14.26 -9.82
N LYS A 31 1.75 -14.86 -9.22
CA LYS A 31 0.56 -15.45 -9.87
C LYS A 31 -0.60 -14.46 -9.96
N ASN A 32 -1.63 -14.81 -10.73
CA ASN A 32 -2.97 -14.19 -10.68
C ASN A 32 -2.94 -12.66 -10.66
N GLY A 33 -2.22 -12.05 -11.61
CA GLY A 33 -2.13 -10.59 -11.68
C GLY A 33 -1.49 -9.89 -10.47
N ARG A 34 -0.97 -10.61 -9.46
CA ARG A 34 -0.44 -10.04 -8.21
C ARG A 34 -1.40 -9.05 -7.54
N GLU A 35 -2.67 -9.41 -7.57
CA GLU A 35 -3.79 -8.59 -7.11
C GLU A 35 -3.65 -8.22 -5.63
N LYS A 36 -4.15 -7.02 -5.28
CA LYS A 36 -4.28 -6.55 -3.88
C LYS A 36 -5.47 -5.62 -3.78
N ILE A 37 -6.27 -5.81 -2.74
CA ILE A 37 -7.34 -4.90 -2.34
C ILE A 37 -6.88 -4.14 -1.10
N ARG A 38 -7.09 -2.83 -1.09
CA ARG A 38 -6.87 -2.03 0.11
C ARG A 38 -7.82 -0.85 0.24
N MET A 39 -8.17 -0.53 1.46
CA MET A 39 -8.71 0.75 1.85
C MET A 39 -7.56 1.65 2.29
N ARG A 40 -7.58 2.92 1.90
CA ARG A 40 -6.61 3.92 2.32
C ARG A 40 -7.31 5.15 2.88
N VAL A 41 -6.83 5.63 4.02
CA VAL A 41 -7.29 6.84 4.69
C VAL A 41 -6.08 7.75 4.96
N TYR A 42 -6.27 9.07 4.82
CA TYR A 42 -5.21 10.08 5.02
C TYR A 42 -5.38 10.90 6.30
N ASP A 43 -6.47 10.70 7.03
CA ASP A 43 -6.71 11.42 8.28
C ASP A 43 -5.76 10.91 9.37
N ALA A 44 -5.20 11.85 10.13
CA ALA A 44 -4.30 11.52 11.23
C ALA A 44 -5.01 10.72 12.34
N THR A 45 -6.33 10.92 12.50
CA THR A 45 -7.18 10.12 13.36
C THR A 45 -8.41 9.71 12.54
N PRO A 46 -8.40 8.55 11.88
CA PRO A 46 -9.53 8.09 11.08
C PRO A 46 -10.83 8.00 11.90
N SER A 47 -11.94 8.36 11.27
CA SER A 47 -13.29 8.31 11.82
C SER A 47 -14.26 7.74 10.77
N GLU A 48 -15.49 7.46 11.16
CA GLU A 48 -16.53 6.99 10.24
C GLU A 48 -16.79 7.97 9.09
N SER A 49 -16.64 9.28 9.33
CA SER A 49 -16.81 10.32 8.31
C SER A 49 -15.55 10.62 7.48
N SER A 50 -14.42 9.97 7.78
CA SER A 50 -13.17 10.18 7.07
C SER A 50 -13.31 9.82 5.59
N GLN A 51 -12.58 10.51 4.72
CA GLN A 51 -12.52 10.10 3.33
C GLN A 51 -11.63 8.85 3.19
N ALA A 52 -12.24 7.77 2.71
CA ALA A 52 -11.57 6.51 2.42
C ALA A 52 -11.51 6.24 0.92
N PHE A 53 -10.47 5.54 0.51
CA PHE A 53 -10.29 5.10 -0.86
C PHE A 53 -10.15 3.60 -0.92
N LEU A 54 -11.13 2.93 -1.52
CA LEU A 54 -11.00 1.54 -1.91
C LEU A 54 -10.18 1.48 -3.20
N GLU A 55 -9.07 0.74 -3.17
CA GLU A 55 -8.14 0.59 -4.27
C GLU A 55 -7.91 -0.90 -4.57
N ILE A 56 -8.11 -1.28 -5.83
CA ILE A 56 -7.74 -2.60 -6.35
C ILE A 56 -6.54 -2.41 -7.28
N LYS A 57 -5.45 -3.13 -7.01
CA LYS A 57 -4.24 -3.11 -7.84
C LYS A 57 -4.01 -4.48 -8.45
N LYS A 58 -3.71 -4.53 -9.74
CA LYS A 58 -3.27 -5.75 -10.43
C LYS A 58 -2.16 -5.46 -11.44
N LYS A 59 -1.50 -6.50 -11.91
CA LYS A 59 -0.36 -6.46 -12.82
C LYS A 59 -0.53 -7.55 -13.87
N GLU A 60 -0.96 -7.16 -15.06
CA GLU A 60 -1.18 -8.04 -16.21
C GLU A 60 -0.21 -7.65 -17.33
N ASN A 61 0.40 -8.63 -18.01
CA ASN A 61 1.30 -8.36 -19.14
C ASN A 61 2.40 -7.31 -18.86
N LYS A 62 2.95 -7.34 -17.63
CA LYS A 62 3.93 -6.38 -17.08
C LYS A 62 3.38 -4.95 -16.82
N ILE A 63 2.16 -4.65 -17.23
CA ILE A 63 1.46 -3.38 -17.01
C ILE A 63 0.74 -3.42 -15.65
N GLY A 64 0.87 -2.34 -14.88
CA GLY A 64 0.15 -2.19 -13.61
C GLY A 64 -1.16 -1.44 -13.81
N TYR A 65 -2.25 -2.01 -13.31
CA TYR A 65 -3.57 -1.38 -13.29
C TYR A 65 -3.95 -1.03 -11.86
N LYS A 66 -4.67 0.09 -11.71
CA LYS A 66 -5.24 0.55 -10.44
C LYS A 66 -6.65 1.06 -10.69
N TYR A 67 -7.60 0.47 -9.99
CA TYR A 67 -8.99 0.90 -9.92
C TYR A 67 -9.23 1.49 -8.54
N ARG A 68 -10.04 2.55 -8.45
CA ARG A 68 -10.26 3.26 -7.19
C ARG A 68 -11.61 3.94 -7.19
N LEU A 69 -12.32 3.80 -6.07
CA LEU A 69 -13.45 4.65 -5.71
C LEU A 69 -13.16 5.42 -4.42
N THR A 70 -13.95 6.45 -4.16
CA THR A 70 -13.89 7.28 -2.95
C THR A 70 -15.17 7.09 -2.16
N SER A 71 -15.06 6.84 -0.87
CA SER A 71 -16.16 6.55 0.05
C SER A 71 -15.70 6.89 1.48
N ASN A 72 -16.23 6.22 2.51
CA ASN A 72 -15.83 6.31 3.90
C ASN A 72 -15.47 4.92 4.47
N PRO A 73 -14.80 4.81 5.63
CA PRO A 73 -14.32 3.53 6.14
C PRO A 73 -15.42 2.48 6.36
N VAL A 74 -16.55 2.89 6.91
CA VAL A 74 -17.67 2.01 7.25
C VAL A 74 -18.31 1.43 5.99
N SER A 75 -18.58 2.28 5.00
CA SER A 75 -19.13 1.89 3.71
C SER A 75 -18.19 0.94 2.95
N VAL A 76 -16.88 1.20 2.97
CA VAL A 76 -15.91 0.32 2.31
C VAL A 76 -15.81 -1.04 3.00
N ALA A 77 -15.74 -1.09 4.33
CA ALA A 77 -15.71 -2.34 5.09
C ALA A 77 -16.98 -3.17 4.84
N ASN A 78 -18.16 -2.57 4.98
CA ASN A 78 -19.44 -3.23 4.71
C ASN A 78 -19.57 -3.69 3.26
N TYR A 79 -19.08 -2.91 2.31
CA TYR A 79 -19.09 -3.31 0.91
C TYR A 79 -18.22 -4.54 0.68
N ILE A 80 -17.00 -4.59 1.20
CA ILE A 80 -16.08 -5.72 1.03
C ILE A 80 -16.57 -6.97 1.74
N GLU A 81 -16.98 -6.85 3.00
CA GLU A 81 -17.31 -8.01 3.85
C GLU A 81 -18.70 -8.56 3.59
N ASN A 82 -19.68 -7.67 3.40
CA ASN A 82 -21.10 -8.02 3.35
C ASN A 82 -21.74 -7.79 1.97
N GLY A 83 -21.00 -7.23 1.01
CA GLY A 83 -21.54 -6.90 -0.32
C GLY A 83 -22.54 -5.74 -0.32
N VAL A 84 -22.64 -4.98 0.79
CA VAL A 84 -23.60 -3.88 0.92
C VAL A 84 -23.12 -2.68 0.12
N ILE A 85 -23.91 -2.29 -0.89
CA ILE A 85 -23.67 -1.11 -1.73
C ILE A 85 -24.53 0.04 -1.21
N ASP A 86 -23.90 1.19 -0.97
CA ASP A 86 -24.60 2.43 -0.63
C ASP A 86 -24.34 3.53 -1.68
N SER A 87 -24.84 4.73 -1.39
CA SER A 87 -24.73 5.89 -2.30
C SER A 87 -23.30 6.37 -2.59
N THR A 88 -22.29 5.88 -1.87
CA THR A 88 -20.86 6.23 -2.04
C THR A 88 -20.08 5.17 -2.80
N ILE A 89 -20.62 3.95 -2.96
CA ILE A 89 -20.01 2.88 -3.75
C ILE A 89 -20.48 3.01 -5.20
N LYS A 90 -19.78 3.88 -5.95
CA LYS A 90 -20.15 4.25 -7.33
C LYS A 90 -18.94 4.16 -8.26
N ASP A 91 -18.53 2.95 -8.61
CA ASP A 91 -17.55 2.71 -9.69
C ASP A 91 -17.71 1.29 -10.23
N ASP A 92 -18.29 1.16 -11.43
CA ASP A 92 -18.58 -0.14 -12.05
C ASP A 92 -17.31 -0.99 -12.24
N LYS A 93 -16.16 -0.38 -12.49
CA LYS A 93 -14.90 -1.12 -12.69
C LYS A 93 -14.39 -1.69 -11.38
N VAL A 94 -14.42 -0.91 -10.29
CA VAL A 94 -14.05 -1.42 -8.97
C VAL A 94 -15.00 -2.55 -8.56
N THR A 95 -16.30 -2.41 -8.83
CA THR A 95 -17.27 -3.46 -8.53
C THR A 95 -17.02 -4.72 -9.34
N SER A 96 -16.87 -4.63 -10.66
CA SER A 96 -16.56 -5.80 -11.50
C SER A 96 -15.25 -6.49 -11.10
N GLU A 97 -14.20 -5.72 -10.79
CA GLU A 97 -12.93 -6.30 -10.34
C GLU A 97 -13.05 -6.97 -8.97
N LEU A 98 -13.83 -6.41 -8.05
CA LEU A 98 -14.07 -7.05 -6.75
C LEU A 98 -14.85 -8.35 -6.89
N GLU A 99 -15.88 -8.42 -7.74
CA GLU A 99 -16.64 -9.65 -7.96
C GLU A 99 -15.77 -10.77 -8.54
N MET A 100 -14.88 -10.46 -9.49
CA MET A 100 -13.90 -11.44 -9.99
C MET A 100 -12.96 -11.94 -8.88
N LEU A 101 -12.56 -11.07 -7.94
CA LEU A 101 -11.72 -11.46 -6.81
C LEU A 101 -12.50 -12.32 -5.81
N ARG A 102 -13.79 -12.05 -5.57
CA ARG A 102 -14.66 -12.88 -4.74
C ARG A 102 -14.88 -14.27 -5.33
N GLU A 103 -15.08 -14.35 -6.64
CA GLU A 103 -15.20 -15.65 -7.33
C GLU A 103 -13.92 -16.48 -7.16
N ARG A 104 -12.74 -15.85 -7.24
CA ARG A 104 -11.44 -16.53 -7.12
C ARG A 104 -11.05 -16.89 -5.69
N TYR A 105 -11.19 -15.95 -4.75
CA TYR A 105 -10.64 -16.05 -3.40
C TYR A 105 -11.70 -16.30 -2.32
N GLY A 106 -12.99 -16.29 -2.69
CA GLY A 106 -14.10 -16.49 -1.77
C GLY A 106 -14.38 -15.26 -0.90
N THR A 107 -14.60 -15.49 0.39
CA THR A 107 -14.91 -14.43 1.35
C THR A 107 -13.68 -13.57 1.60
N ILE A 108 -13.79 -12.27 1.33
CA ILE A 108 -12.73 -11.28 1.51
C ILE A 108 -13.07 -10.41 2.72
N LYS A 109 -12.09 -10.19 3.59
CA LYS A 109 -12.24 -9.42 4.83
C LYS A 109 -10.98 -8.63 5.18
N PRO A 110 -11.02 -7.67 6.14
CA PRO A 110 -9.82 -7.01 6.64
C PRO A 110 -8.82 -8.03 7.20
N LYS A 111 -7.57 -7.98 6.75
CA LYS A 111 -6.53 -8.96 7.16
C LYS A 111 -5.20 -8.33 7.57
N MET A 112 -4.90 -7.12 7.13
CA MET A 112 -3.65 -6.45 7.54
C MET A 112 -3.79 -4.93 7.60
N TYR A 113 -3.52 -4.37 8.76
CA TYR A 113 -3.36 -2.94 8.98
C TYR A 113 -1.91 -2.53 8.70
N ILE A 114 -1.71 -1.46 7.94
CA ILE A 114 -0.38 -0.87 7.69
C ILE A 114 -0.45 0.66 7.76
N TYR A 115 0.38 1.20 8.64
CA TYR A 115 0.54 2.64 8.88
C TYR A 115 1.92 3.13 8.48
N TYR A 116 2.01 4.38 8.03
CA TYR A 116 3.27 5.12 7.92
C TYR A 116 3.04 6.62 7.77
N ASP A 117 4.07 7.40 8.11
CA ASP A 117 4.14 8.82 7.77
C ASP A 117 4.91 8.97 6.47
N ARG A 118 4.39 9.78 5.55
CA ARG A 118 4.96 10.04 4.23
C ARG A 118 5.38 11.49 4.09
N VAL A 119 6.57 11.69 3.54
CA VAL A 119 6.99 12.96 2.94
C VAL A 119 7.04 12.81 1.42
N SER A 120 6.47 13.76 0.68
CA SER A 120 6.36 13.73 -0.78
C SER A 120 7.02 14.95 -1.42
N TYR A 121 7.82 14.71 -2.45
CA TYR A 121 8.50 15.71 -3.26
C TYR A 121 8.22 15.49 -4.75
N LYS A 122 8.29 16.58 -5.52
CA LYS A 122 8.24 16.58 -6.99
C LYS A 122 9.44 17.31 -7.57
N GLY A 123 9.80 16.98 -8.80
CA GLY A 123 10.84 17.67 -9.55
C GLY A 123 10.48 19.14 -9.75
N ILE A 124 11.50 20.00 -9.70
CA ILE A 124 11.37 21.43 -9.94
C ILE A 124 11.13 21.66 -11.44
N GLU A 125 11.97 21.04 -12.27
CA GLU A 125 11.92 21.14 -13.74
C GLU A 125 10.92 20.14 -14.33
N ASP A 126 11.03 18.85 -13.98
CA ASP A 126 10.08 17.81 -14.40
C ASP A 126 9.22 17.32 -13.23
N LYS A 127 7.93 17.72 -13.24
CA LYS A 127 6.94 17.30 -12.24
C LYS A 127 6.60 15.80 -12.29
N LYS A 128 7.00 15.07 -13.34
CA LYS A 128 6.86 13.61 -13.43
C LYS A 128 7.87 12.88 -12.55
N VAL A 129 8.99 13.52 -12.20
CA VAL A 129 9.92 13.01 -11.20
C VAL A 129 9.31 13.22 -9.82
N ARG A 130 9.05 12.13 -9.09
CA ARG A 130 8.50 12.17 -7.74
C ARG A 130 9.36 11.35 -6.80
N LEU A 131 9.53 11.83 -5.58
CA LEU A 131 10.23 11.11 -4.51
C LEU A 131 9.32 11.09 -3.29
N THR A 132 9.14 9.92 -2.69
CA THR A 132 8.46 9.79 -1.41
C THR A 132 9.33 9.07 -0.41
N ILE A 133 9.30 9.50 0.84
CA ILE A 133 9.96 8.86 1.98
C ILE A 133 8.87 8.44 2.95
N ASP A 134 8.77 7.13 3.20
CA ASP A 134 7.89 6.58 4.23
C ASP A 134 8.72 6.23 5.47
N LYS A 135 8.26 6.66 6.64
CA LYS A 135 8.87 6.42 7.95
C LYS A 135 7.83 5.96 8.97
N ASN A 136 8.29 5.52 10.14
CA ASN A 136 7.44 5.08 11.25
C ASN A 136 6.45 3.99 10.82
N LEU A 137 6.94 3.00 10.06
CA LEU A 137 6.07 1.99 9.46
C LEU A 137 5.62 0.98 10.51
N LEU A 138 4.31 0.89 10.73
CA LEU A 138 3.71 -0.09 11.63
C LEU A 138 2.82 -1.05 10.86
N TYR A 139 2.70 -2.27 11.38
CA TYR A 139 1.74 -3.25 10.90
C TYR A 139 1.08 -4.01 12.05
N ARG A 140 -0.12 -4.54 11.80
CA ARG A 140 -0.78 -5.55 12.63
C ARG A 140 -1.80 -6.36 11.82
N ASP A 141 -1.95 -7.61 12.18
CA ASP A 141 -2.90 -8.59 11.64
C ASP A 141 -4.02 -8.95 12.64
N TYR A 142 -4.07 -8.23 13.75
CA TYR A 142 -5.12 -8.21 14.76
C TYR A 142 -5.68 -6.79 14.87
N ASP A 143 -6.92 -6.64 15.38
CA ASP A 143 -7.62 -5.34 15.47
C ASP A 143 -7.53 -4.55 14.15
N VAL A 144 -7.86 -5.24 13.05
CA VAL A 144 -7.67 -4.74 11.68
C VAL A 144 -8.82 -3.81 11.29
N ASP A 145 -8.79 -2.63 11.86
CA ASP A 145 -9.72 -1.54 11.57
C ASP A 145 -8.98 -0.19 11.55
N ALA A 146 -9.46 0.74 10.73
CA ALA A 146 -8.79 2.02 10.52
C ALA A 146 -8.91 2.97 11.72
N MET A 147 -9.94 2.81 12.55
CA MET A 147 -10.35 3.69 13.66
C MET A 147 -9.84 3.22 15.02
N GLU A 148 -9.34 1.98 15.13
CA GLU A 148 -8.67 1.43 16.33
C GLU A 148 -7.39 2.20 16.72
N GLY A 149 -6.88 3.05 15.82
CA GLY A 149 -5.74 3.92 16.08
C GLY A 149 -4.39 3.31 15.72
N LYS A 150 -3.32 4.04 16.04
CA LYS A 150 -1.97 3.80 15.52
C LYS A 150 -1.12 3.00 16.51
N PHE A 151 -1.19 1.69 16.40
CA PHE A 151 -0.34 0.78 17.18
C PHE A 151 -0.04 -0.48 16.37
N GLY A 152 0.90 -1.29 16.84
CA GLY A 152 1.30 -2.53 16.22
C GLY A 152 2.79 -2.77 16.33
N LYS A 153 3.30 -3.64 15.47
CA LYS A 153 4.73 -3.96 15.38
C LYS A 153 5.40 -3.11 14.30
N ASN A 154 6.69 -2.87 14.44
CA ASN A 154 7.47 -2.19 13.41
C ASN A 154 7.58 -3.06 12.16
N LEU A 155 7.17 -2.55 11.00
CA LEU A 155 7.27 -3.24 9.70
C LEU A 155 8.70 -3.24 9.15
N LEU A 156 9.48 -2.25 9.58
CA LEU A 156 10.87 -2.05 9.24
C LEU A 156 11.58 -1.59 10.52
N ASP A 157 12.88 -1.83 10.61
CA ASP A 157 13.72 -1.19 11.61
C ASP A 157 13.39 0.32 11.70
N PRO A 158 13.04 0.84 12.90
CA PRO A 158 12.65 2.24 13.08
C PRO A 158 13.69 3.28 12.64
N THR A 159 14.96 2.88 12.51
CA THR A 159 16.05 3.74 12.02
C THR A 159 16.08 3.86 10.51
N LYS A 160 15.32 3.02 9.79
CA LYS A 160 15.30 2.92 8.34
C LYS A 160 14.02 3.51 7.75
N VAL A 161 14.10 3.91 6.48
CA VAL A 161 13.00 4.49 5.72
C VAL A 161 12.81 3.76 4.39
N ILE A 162 11.63 3.93 3.79
CA ILE A 162 11.41 3.50 2.41
C ILE A 162 11.40 4.72 1.51
N MET A 163 12.42 4.83 0.66
CA MET A 163 12.45 5.82 -0.41
C MET A 163 11.91 5.21 -1.72
N GLU A 164 10.88 5.81 -2.28
CA GLU A 164 10.35 5.47 -3.61
C GLU A 164 10.58 6.65 -4.55
N VAL A 165 11.33 6.42 -5.63
CA VAL A 165 11.56 7.40 -6.69
C VAL A 165 10.82 6.96 -7.95
N LYS A 166 9.96 7.83 -8.47
CA LYS A 166 9.25 7.67 -9.74
C LYS A 166 9.85 8.63 -10.73
N VAL A 167 10.21 8.12 -11.88
CA VAL A 167 10.73 8.87 -13.01
C VAL A 167 9.96 8.46 -14.27
N PRO A 168 9.99 9.30 -15.32
CA PRO A 168 9.75 8.86 -16.69
C PRO A 168 10.70 7.72 -17.10
N GLU A 169 10.67 7.31 -18.38
CA GLU A 169 11.54 6.23 -18.88
C GLU A 169 13.04 6.49 -18.61
N GLU A 170 13.46 7.74 -18.67
CA GLU A 170 14.84 8.16 -18.39
C GLU A 170 14.98 8.79 -17.00
N ARG A 171 16.06 8.43 -16.30
CA ARG A 171 16.41 8.99 -14.99
C ARG A 171 17.23 10.27 -15.19
N PRO A 172 16.91 11.38 -14.49
CA PRO A 172 17.75 12.57 -14.54
C PRO A 172 19.16 12.31 -14.00
N ASP A 173 20.18 12.90 -14.63
CA ASP A 173 21.59 12.70 -14.27
C ASP A 173 21.88 13.05 -12.80
N TRP A 174 21.29 14.13 -12.29
CA TRP A 174 21.44 14.53 -10.89
C TRP A 174 20.94 13.45 -9.92
N LEU A 175 19.90 12.71 -10.30
CA LEU A 175 19.35 11.63 -9.47
C LEU A 175 20.27 10.42 -9.52
N VAL A 176 20.81 10.08 -10.69
CA VAL A 176 21.80 8.99 -10.83
C VAL A 176 23.03 9.28 -9.99
N ALA A 177 23.62 10.46 -10.14
CA ALA A 177 24.80 10.88 -9.38
C ALA A 177 24.53 10.90 -7.86
N LEU A 178 23.32 11.27 -7.44
CA LEU A 178 22.92 11.24 -6.03
C LEU A 178 22.87 9.80 -5.49
N LEU A 179 22.19 8.90 -6.20
CA LEU A 179 22.08 7.50 -5.79
C LEU A 179 23.46 6.83 -5.72
N GLU A 180 24.35 7.10 -6.68
CA GLU A 180 25.71 6.59 -6.69
C GLU A 180 26.55 7.15 -5.53
N LYS A 181 26.50 8.47 -5.31
CA LYS A 181 27.24 9.13 -4.22
C LYS A 181 26.92 8.55 -2.85
N TYR A 182 25.65 8.22 -2.61
CA TYR A 182 25.19 7.66 -1.34
C TYR A 182 25.08 6.13 -1.36
N GLN A 183 25.53 5.47 -2.43
CA GLN A 183 25.48 4.00 -2.59
C GLN A 183 24.08 3.42 -2.36
N ILE A 184 23.05 4.14 -2.82
CA ILE A 184 21.66 3.74 -2.67
C ILE A 184 21.30 2.75 -3.78
N GLU A 185 21.13 1.49 -3.40
CA GLU A 185 20.75 0.44 -4.31
C GLU A 185 19.24 0.24 -4.40
N LYS A 186 18.77 -0.09 -5.61
CA LYS A 186 17.36 -0.39 -5.83
C LYS A 186 17.00 -1.75 -5.22
N GLN A 187 16.00 -1.76 -4.36
CA GLN A 187 15.44 -2.99 -3.79
C GLN A 187 13.93 -3.09 -4.03
N SER A 188 13.42 -4.31 -4.19
CA SER A 188 11.98 -4.53 -4.25
C SER A 188 11.41 -4.66 -2.84
N PHE A 189 10.48 -3.78 -2.46
CA PHE A 189 9.85 -3.83 -1.15
C PHE A 189 8.34 -3.70 -1.27
N SER A 190 7.61 -4.74 -0.85
CA SER A 190 6.14 -4.71 -0.73
C SER A 190 5.79 -4.58 0.75
N LYS A 191 5.16 -3.46 1.15
CA LYS A 191 4.73 -3.26 2.53
C LYS A 191 3.84 -4.41 3.03
N TYR A 192 2.80 -4.77 2.25
CA TYR A 192 1.92 -5.88 2.62
C TYR A 192 2.63 -7.24 2.61
N GLY A 193 3.49 -7.49 1.61
CA GLY A 193 4.23 -8.74 1.53
C GLY A 193 5.20 -8.95 2.69
N ASN A 194 5.90 -7.89 3.11
CA ASN A 194 6.79 -7.95 4.27
C ASN A 194 6.00 -8.03 5.59
N ALA A 195 4.87 -7.31 5.69
CA ALA A 195 4.00 -7.40 6.87
C ALA A 195 3.45 -8.81 7.06
N TYR A 196 2.97 -9.44 6.00
CA TYR A 196 2.52 -10.84 6.00
C TYR A 196 3.63 -11.80 6.47
N LYS A 197 4.83 -11.69 5.88
CA LYS A 197 5.97 -12.53 6.28
C LYS A 197 6.32 -12.38 7.76
N LEU A 198 6.38 -11.14 8.26
CA LEU A 198 6.69 -10.86 9.67
C LEU A 198 5.58 -11.34 10.60
N ALA A 199 4.31 -11.14 10.24
CA ALA A 199 3.16 -11.61 11.01
C ALA A 199 3.16 -13.14 11.17
N HIS A 200 3.53 -13.86 10.11
CA HIS A 200 3.47 -15.32 10.05
C HIS A 200 4.82 -15.99 10.33
N ASN A 201 5.80 -15.23 10.85
CA ASN A 201 7.18 -15.68 11.11
C ASN A 201 7.82 -16.41 9.92
N ILE A 202 7.47 -16.03 8.69
CA ILE A 202 8.04 -16.56 7.47
C ILE A 202 9.40 -15.90 7.28
N THR A 203 10.42 -16.46 7.93
CA THR A 203 11.80 -16.05 7.73
C THR A 203 12.27 -16.56 6.36
N GLY A 204 12.33 -15.67 5.38
CA GLY A 204 13.29 -15.83 4.29
C GLY A 204 14.66 -15.31 4.76
N GLU A 205 15.74 -15.96 4.35
CA GLU A 205 17.16 -15.53 4.57
C GLU A 205 17.48 -14.07 4.16
N GLU A 206 16.52 -13.32 3.64
CA GLU A 206 16.71 -11.99 3.08
C GLU A 206 16.33 -10.84 4.02
N VAL A 207 15.52 -11.00 5.07
CA VAL A 207 15.02 -9.82 5.82
C VAL A 207 16.15 -9.01 6.50
N SER A 208 17.30 -9.63 6.81
CA SER A 208 18.43 -8.97 7.48
C SER A 208 19.36 -8.14 6.58
N LYS A 209 19.24 -8.24 5.24
CA LYS A 209 20.11 -7.49 4.30
C LYS A 209 19.42 -6.30 3.61
N HIS A 210 18.12 -6.09 3.84
CA HIS A 210 17.26 -5.37 2.87
C HIS A 210 16.82 -3.98 3.32
N ALA A 211 17.72 -3.27 3.98
CA ALA A 211 17.60 -1.83 4.08
C ALA A 211 19.01 -1.25 4.13
N ALA A 212 19.40 -0.62 3.02
CA ALA A 212 20.50 0.30 3.00
C ALA A 212 20.06 1.61 3.69
N VAL A 213 21.05 2.25 4.31
CA VAL A 213 21.00 3.52 5.05
C VAL A 213 20.47 4.66 4.18
#